data_AF-A0A8H5M5H9-F1
#
_entry.id   AF-A0A8H5M5H9-F1
#
_cell.length_a   1.000
_cell.length_b   1.000
_cell.length_c   1.000
_cell.angle_alpha   90.00
_cell.angle_beta   90.00
_cell.angle_gamma   90.00
#
_symmetry.space_group_name_H-M   'P 1'
#
loop_
_entity.id
_entity.type
_entity.pdbx_description
1 polymer ?
#
loop_
_entity_poly.entity_id
_entity_poly.type
_entity_poly.pdbx_seq_one_letter_code
_entity_poly.pdbx_strand_id
1 'polypeptide(L)'
;MPSKSFSALKARLAYEQLRNLKLKISNLHDSEGVEEPDVDSMDPGFEQQLDVMLHLLESMLEDSRVPAPEGFKQQLEVMLHLLKSKLEESQSLTFSGVTDQTSAKLNITLAGILDLKPNLEKRIAETISLGQDEFWSSANLYRQLHVLEGLLPGTKEASSRAWIDTFFFRVSAMLPPSQRMVLNMEHTASATTISPSSSSTLSGFVDYTVVVADQRDAAFFRDTPDLNILKFLRATGFFVIQAKLNNPSHHVPHAVAEIYACGKFLQKKILRGALTNGRDWIFILVTFNDNFDGATYKQSDVISIIHNEDSDGKIVIPGPRPDLIAAILLHWVENSFADLGNDDWFE
;
A
#
# COMPACT_ATOMS: atom_id res chain seq x y z
N MET A 1 -23.27 48.10 28.15
CA MET A 1 -23.79 47.28 27.03
C MET A 1 -24.16 45.91 27.58
N PRO A 2 -25.36 45.37 27.30
CA PRO A 2 -25.72 44.04 27.79
C PRO A 2 -24.81 42.98 27.15
N SER A 3 -24.13 42.17 27.97
CA SER A 3 -23.37 41.03 27.48
C SER A 3 -24.34 40.07 26.79
N LYS A 4 -24.05 39.71 25.53
CA LYS A 4 -24.86 38.72 24.79
C LYS A 4 -24.73 37.39 25.53
N SER A 5 -25.79 36.95 26.20
CA SER A 5 -25.75 35.68 26.93
C SER A 5 -25.45 34.53 25.95
N PHE A 6 -24.55 33.65 26.36
CA PHE A 6 -24.22 32.44 25.62
C PHE A 6 -25.40 31.48 25.77
N SER A 7 -26.17 31.26 24.69
CA SER A 7 -27.41 30.49 24.80
C SER A 7 -27.13 29.02 25.12
N ALA A 8 -28.00 28.40 25.90
CA ALA A 8 -27.93 26.97 26.25
C ALA A 8 -27.80 26.07 25.00
N LEU A 9 -28.41 26.46 23.87
CA LEU A 9 -28.28 25.77 22.60
C LEU A 9 -26.84 25.78 22.06
N LYS A 10 -26.13 26.90 22.17
CA LYS A 10 -24.73 27.02 21.73
C LYS A 10 -23.79 26.24 22.64
N ALA A 11 -24.05 26.26 23.95
CA ALA A 11 -23.31 25.43 24.91
C ALA A 11 -23.47 23.94 24.61
N ARG A 12 -24.70 23.50 24.33
CA ARG A 12 -24.99 22.10 24.00
C ARG A 12 -24.30 21.65 22.70
N LEU A 13 -24.33 22.50 21.67
CA LEU A 13 -23.63 22.20 20.41
C LEU A 13 -22.12 22.08 20.59
N ALA A 14 -21.50 23.01 21.35
CA ALA A 14 -20.08 22.98 21.65
C ALA A 14 -19.69 21.77 22.49
N TYR A 15 -20.51 21.39 23.48
CA TYR A 15 -20.30 20.21 24.31
C TYR A 15 -20.29 18.93 23.47
N GLU A 16 -21.29 18.73 22.61
CA GLU A 16 -21.35 17.54 21.75
C GLU A 16 -20.18 17.48 20.76
N GLN A 17 -19.72 18.63 20.25
CA GLN A 17 -18.55 18.68 19.37
C GLN A 17 -17.27 18.26 20.11
N LEU A 18 -17.03 18.81 21.31
CA LEU A 18 -15.85 18.48 22.11
C LEU A 18 -15.90 17.04 22.65
N ARG A 19 -17.08 16.54 23.03
CA ARG A 19 -17.28 15.18 23.55
C ARG A 19 -17.03 14.12 22.47
N ASN A 20 -17.62 14.30 21.28
CA ASN A 20 -17.38 13.39 20.15
C ASN A 20 -15.90 13.38 19.75
N LEU A 21 -15.21 14.49 19.93
CA LEU A 21 -13.79 14.59 19.66
C LEU A 21 -12.94 13.87 20.72
N LYS A 22 -13.22 14.07 22.01
CA LYS A 22 -12.56 13.33 23.08
C LYS A 22 -12.68 11.83 22.85
N LEU A 23 -13.88 11.35 22.46
CA LEU A 23 -14.09 9.95 22.08
C LEU A 23 -13.21 9.50 20.91
N LYS A 24 -13.02 10.33 19.88
CA LYS A 24 -12.10 10.00 18.78
C LYS A 24 -10.64 9.91 19.24
N ILE A 25 -10.21 10.80 20.13
CA ILE A 25 -8.85 10.78 20.71
C ILE A 25 -8.66 9.52 21.56
N SER A 26 -9.59 9.22 22.46
CA SER A 26 -9.55 8.00 23.28
C SER A 26 -9.54 6.73 22.42
N ASN A 27 -10.35 6.67 21.35
CA ASN A 27 -10.35 5.54 20.42
C ASN A 27 -9.03 5.40 19.63
N LEU A 28 -8.27 6.48 19.44
CA LEU A 28 -6.92 6.41 18.86
C LEU A 28 -5.92 5.79 19.85
N HIS A 29 -6.07 6.06 21.15
CA HIS A 29 -5.26 5.45 22.21
C HIS A 29 -5.62 3.98 22.48
N ASP A 30 -6.91 3.63 22.42
CA ASP A 30 -7.41 2.28 22.70
C ASP A 30 -7.29 1.31 21.51
N SER A 31 -6.75 1.78 20.38
CA SER A 31 -6.36 0.92 19.24
C SER A 31 -5.09 0.12 19.58
N GLU A 32 -5.17 -0.69 20.64
CA GLU A 32 -4.15 -1.66 21.05
C GLU A 32 -3.96 -2.69 19.92
N GLY A 33 -2.92 -2.50 19.12
CA GLY A 33 -2.57 -3.41 18.02
C GLY A 33 -1.76 -2.77 16.89
N VAL A 34 -1.61 -1.44 16.89
CA VAL A 34 -0.71 -0.72 15.99
C VAL A 34 0.40 -0.13 16.85
N GLU A 35 1.67 -0.38 16.50
CA GLU A 35 2.83 0.22 17.15
C GLU A 35 2.59 1.71 17.38
N GLU A 36 2.86 2.16 18.60
CA GLU A 36 2.63 3.53 19.08
C GLU A 36 2.99 4.53 17.97
N PRO A 37 2.01 5.26 17.38
CA PRO A 37 2.38 6.47 16.67
C PRO A 37 3.15 7.38 17.64
N ASP A 38 3.97 8.31 17.15
CA ASP A 38 4.61 9.34 17.99
C ASP A 38 3.54 10.20 18.70
N VAL A 39 2.98 9.66 19.79
CA VAL A 39 1.92 10.27 20.62
C VAL A 39 2.52 11.29 21.58
N ASP A 40 3.85 11.36 21.69
CA ASP A 40 4.59 12.43 22.37
C ASP A 40 4.35 13.84 21.79
N SER A 41 3.55 13.97 20.73
CA SER A 41 3.15 15.26 20.14
C SER A 41 1.87 15.86 20.71
N MET A 42 1.07 15.13 21.51
CA MET A 42 0.00 15.75 22.28
C MET A 42 0.55 16.26 23.60
N ASP A 43 0.73 17.58 23.68
CA ASP A 43 0.97 18.29 24.94
C ASP A 43 -0.01 17.79 26.00
N PRO A 44 0.45 17.17 27.11
CA PRO A 44 -0.41 16.70 28.20
C PRO A 44 -1.32 17.82 28.75
N GLY A 45 -0.90 19.08 28.60
CA GLY A 45 -1.71 20.24 28.93
C GLY A 45 -2.95 20.39 28.06
N PHE A 46 -2.95 19.84 26.84
CA PHE A 46 -4.07 19.91 25.90
C PHE A 46 -5.25 19.05 26.33
N GLU A 47 -5.02 17.79 26.72
CA GLU A 47 -6.09 16.92 27.21
C GLU A 47 -6.68 17.46 28.51
N GLN A 48 -5.83 17.96 29.41
CA GLN A 48 -6.28 18.58 30.65
C GLN A 48 -7.14 19.83 30.39
N GLN A 49 -6.77 20.66 29.40
CA GLN A 49 -7.59 21.80 28.98
C GLN A 49 -8.93 21.39 28.36
N LEU A 50 -8.94 20.30 27.56
CA LEU A 50 -10.16 19.75 26.98
C LEU A 50 -11.14 19.30 28.07
N ASP A 51 -10.63 18.64 29.11
CA ASP A 51 -11.42 18.13 30.23
C ASP A 51 -12.00 19.23 31.11
N VAL A 52 -11.19 20.26 31.39
CA VAL A 52 -11.66 21.45 32.09
C VAL A 52 -12.79 22.12 31.31
N MET A 53 -12.66 22.22 29.99
CA MET A 53 -13.68 22.84 29.14
C MET A 53 -14.97 22.03 29.01
N LEU A 54 -14.86 20.70 28.91
CA LEU A 54 -16.02 19.80 28.91
C LEU A 54 -16.79 19.89 30.22
N HIS A 55 -16.08 19.85 31.35
CA HIS A 55 -16.69 19.97 32.68
C HIS A 55 -17.38 21.32 32.88
N LEU A 56 -16.80 22.40 32.35
CA LEU A 56 -17.35 23.73 32.46
C LEU A 56 -18.61 23.91 31.59
N LEU A 57 -18.63 23.32 30.39
CA LEU A 57 -19.82 23.25 29.54
C LEU A 57 -20.93 22.41 30.16
N GLU A 58 -20.58 21.28 30.78
CA GLU A 58 -21.52 20.40 31.50
C GLU A 58 -22.17 21.14 32.66
N SER A 59 -21.37 21.82 33.48
CA SER A 59 -21.86 22.67 34.59
C SER A 59 -22.82 23.76 34.12
N MET A 60 -22.54 24.40 32.97
CA MET A 60 -23.42 25.41 32.37
C MET A 60 -24.72 24.83 31.77
N LEU A 61 -24.72 23.55 31.38
CA LEU A 61 -25.90 22.85 30.87
C LEU A 61 -26.80 22.37 32.01
N GLU A 62 -26.21 21.98 33.14
CA GLU A 62 -26.93 21.56 34.35
C GLU A 62 -27.54 22.74 35.11
N ASP A 63 -26.82 23.86 35.21
CA ASP A 63 -27.31 25.07 35.87
C ASP A 63 -27.18 26.32 34.97
N SER A 64 -28.29 26.69 34.35
CA SER A 64 -28.42 27.91 33.52
C SER A 64 -28.11 29.23 34.25
N ARG A 65 -27.96 29.21 35.58
CA ARG A 65 -27.61 30.39 36.39
C ARG A 65 -26.12 30.61 36.51
N VAL A 66 -25.29 29.64 36.13
CA VAL A 66 -23.83 29.77 36.14
C VAL A 66 -23.41 30.72 35.01
N PRO A 67 -22.90 31.92 35.30
CA PRO A 67 -22.43 32.82 34.26
C PRO A 67 -21.17 32.24 33.62
N ALA A 68 -21.09 32.33 32.29
CA ALA A 68 -19.87 31.95 31.58
C ALA A 68 -18.69 32.77 32.11
N PRO A 69 -17.54 32.16 32.42
CA PRO A 69 -16.34 32.88 32.81
C PRO A 69 -15.97 33.92 31.76
N GLU A 70 -15.43 35.05 32.20
CA GLU A 70 -14.99 36.10 31.30
C GLU A 70 -13.88 35.55 30.37
N GLY A 71 -14.05 35.70 29.05
CA GLY A 71 -13.14 35.13 28.05
C GLY A 71 -13.43 33.68 27.63
N PHE A 72 -14.38 32.97 28.27
CA PHE A 72 -14.71 31.58 27.95
C PHE A 72 -15.03 31.35 26.47
N LYS A 73 -15.82 32.25 25.87
CA LYS A 73 -16.18 32.15 24.44
C LYS A 73 -14.95 32.25 23.53
N GLN A 74 -13.99 33.10 23.86
CA GLN A 74 -12.76 33.28 23.09
C GLN A 74 -11.86 32.06 23.26
N GLN A 75 -11.73 31.53 24.48
CA GLN A 75 -11.00 30.27 24.71
C GLN A 75 -11.62 29.11 23.95
N LEU A 76 -12.95 28.97 23.95
CA LEU A 76 -13.65 27.95 23.18
C LEU A 76 -13.44 28.11 21.67
N GLU A 77 -13.49 29.33 21.13
CA GLU A 77 -13.23 29.59 19.71
C GLU A 77 -11.77 29.28 19.35
N VAL A 78 -10.80 29.64 20.19
CA VAL A 78 -9.37 29.32 20.00
C VAL A 78 -9.15 27.82 20.03
N MET A 79 -9.76 27.12 20.98
CA MET A 79 -9.59 25.68 21.13
C MET A 79 -10.27 24.93 19.98
N LEU A 80 -11.48 25.34 19.56
CA LEU A 80 -12.13 24.82 18.36
C LEU A 80 -11.31 25.11 17.10
N HIS A 81 -10.65 26.27 16.99
CA HIS A 81 -9.79 26.60 15.85
C HIS A 81 -8.49 25.78 15.86
N LEU A 82 -7.84 25.61 17.01
CA LEU A 82 -6.67 24.74 17.17
C LEU A 82 -7.01 23.28 16.85
N LEU A 83 -8.19 22.83 17.27
CA LEU A 83 -8.68 21.49 16.99
C LEU A 83 -9.02 21.32 15.52
N LYS A 84 -9.73 22.28 14.95
CA LYS A 84 -10.08 22.27 13.52
C LYS A 84 -8.83 22.33 12.66
N SER A 85 -7.84 23.16 12.99
CA SER A 85 -6.54 23.15 12.31
C SER A 85 -5.84 21.80 12.47
N LYS A 86 -5.74 21.22 13.68
CA LYS A 86 -5.15 19.87 13.83
C LYS A 86 -5.88 18.76 13.06
N LEU A 87 -7.22 18.81 13.01
CA LEU A 87 -8.08 17.87 12.27
C LEU A 87 -8.03 18.09 10.75
N GLU A 88 -7.92 19.35 10.30
CA GLU A 88 -7.85 19.70 8.88
C GLU A 88 -6.42 19.60 8.32
N GLU A 89 -5.40 19.76 9.16
CA GLU A 89 -3.97 19.66 8.81
C GLU A 89 -3.51 18.19 8.72
N SER A 90 -4.05 17.29 9.56
CA SER A 90 -3.66 15.89 9.55
C SER A 90 -4.52 15.08 8.58
N GLN A 91 -4.50 15.43 7.29
CA GLN A 91 -5.10 14.58 6.26
C GLN A 91 -4.24 13.33 6.10
N SER A 92 -4.60 12.26 6.81
CA SER A 92 -4.15 10.91 6.48
C SER A 92 -4.83 10.50 5.18
N LEU A 93 -4.03 10.39 4.12
CA LEU A 93 -4.48 9.85 2.85
C LEU A 93 -4.36 8.33 2.93
N THR A 94 -5.48 7.64 2.71
CA THR A 94 -5.47 6.19 2.51
C THR A 94 -5.18 5.88 1.05
N PHE A 95 -4.49 4.77 0.77
CA PHE A 95 -4.23 4.33 -0.62
C PHE A 95 -5.50 4.27 -1.48
N SER A 96 -6.64 3.87 -0.90
CA SER A 96 -7.93 3.81 -1.60
C SER A 96 -8.47 5.15 -2.10
N GLY A 97 -7.95 6.28 -1.59
CA GLY A 97 -8.35 7.63 -1.99
C GLY A 97 -7.38 8.30 -2.97
N VAL A 98 -6.36 7.58 -3.45
CA VAL A 98 -5.34 8.15 -4.33
C VAL A 98 -5.95 8.48 -5.69
N THR A 99 -5.85 9.75 -6.05
CA THR A 99 -6.24 10.28 -7.36
C THR A 99 -5.03 10.87 -8.08
N ASP A 100 -5.16 11.25 -9.34
CA ASP A 100 -4.09 11.97 -10.07
C ASP A 100 -3.65 13.24 -9.34
N GLN A 101 -4.58 13.92 -8.66
CA GLN A 101 -4.27 15.08 -7.81
C GLN A 101 -3.39 14.69 -6.61
N THR A 102 -3.56 13.48 -6.07
CA THR A 102 -2.73 12.95 -4.98
C THR A 102 -1.32 12.64 -5.48
N SER A 103 -1.20 12.04 -6.67
CA SER A 103 0.10 11.80 -7.32
C SER A 103 0.86 13.11 -7.56
N ALA A 104 0.16 14.17 -7.98
CA ALA A 104 0.76 15.51 -8.12
C ALA A 104 1.24 16.07 -6.77
N LYS A 105 0.48 15.90 -5.68
CA LYS A 105 0.92 16.31 -4.32
C LYS A 105 2.14 15.53 -3.83
N LEU A 106 2.28 14.28 -4.26
CA LEU A 106 3.43 13.43 -3.96
C LEU A 106 4.65 13.74 -4.84
N ASN A 107 4.55 14.68 -5.78
CA ASN A 107 5.58 14.97 -6.78
C ASN A 107 6.01 13.70 -7.55
N ILE A 108 5.03 12.83 -7.89
CA ILE A 108 5.28 11.61 -8.66
C ILE A 108 4.86 11.83 -10.11
N THR A 109 5.77 11.56 -11.06
CA THR A 109 5.52 11.76 -12.50
C THR A 109 5.87 10.53 -13.32
N LEU A 110 5.14 10.33 -14.43
CA LEU A 110 5.45 9.28 -15.40
C LEU A 110 6.70 9.69 -16.20
N ALA A 111 7.72 8.84 -16.20
CA ALA A 111 8.96 9.04 -16.96
C ALA A 111 8.98 8.28 -18.29
N GLY A 112 8.20 7.20 -18.45
CA GLY A 112 8.19 6.45 -19.70
C GLY A 112 7.46 5.11 -19.63
N ILE A 113 7.47 4.42 -20.75
CA ILE A 113 6.96 3.05 -20.90
C ILE A 113 8.14 2.08 -20.89
N LEU A 114 7.94 0.89 -20.32
CA LEU A 114 8.88 -0.22 -20.30
C LEU A 114 8.57 -1.14 -21.47
N ASP A 115 9.48 -1.20 -22.43
CA ASP A 115 9.35 -2.06 -23.59
C ASP A 115 10.03 -3.40 -23.34
N LEU A 116 9.38 -4.49 -23.70
CA LEU A 116 9.98 -5.82 -23.63
C LEU A 116 11.11 -5.95 -24.66
N LYS A 117 12.28 -6.42 -24.22
CA LYS A 117 13.41 -6.66 -25.13
C LYS A 117 13.09 -7.73 -26.18
N PRO A 118 13.67 -7.65 -27.40
CA PRO A 118 13.28 -8.51 -28.53
C PRO A 118 13.65 -10.00 -28.40
N ASN A 119 14.54 -10.39 -27.47
CA ASN A 119 15.05 -11.76 -27.31
C ASN A 119 14.22 -12.64 -26.36
N LEU A 120 12.90 -12.45 -26.32
CA LEU A 120 12.01 -13.08 -25.35
C LEU A 120 12.01 -14.62 -25.43
N GLU A 121 11.89 -15.19 -26.63
CA GLU A 121 11.72 -16.64 -26.79
C GLU A 121 12.84 -17.45 -26.16
N LYS A 122 14.09 -17.03 -26.39
CA LYS A 122 15.27 -17.69 -25.82
C LYS A 122 15.26 -17.58 -24.29
N ARG A 123 15.01 -16.39 -23.74
CA ARG A 123 15.00 -16.17 -22.29
C ARG A 123 13.88 -16.92 -21.59
N ILE A 124 12.70 -16.99 -22.21
CA ILE A 124 11.57 -17.78 -21.72
C ILE A 124 11.95 -19.26 -21.70
N ALA A 125 12.52 -19.79 -22.79
CA ALA A 125 12.93 -21.20 -22.85
C ALA A 125 13.97 -21.56 -21.77
N GLU A 126 14.96 -20.70 -21.55
CA GLU A 126 15.95 -20.87 -20.46
C GLU A 126 15.26 -20.90 -19.10
N THR A 127 14.29 -20.01 -18.89
CA THR A 127 13.61 -19.84 -17.61
C THR A 127 12.58 -20.94 -17.33
N ILE A 128 11.97 -21.53 -18.35
CA ILE A 128 11.10 -22.72 -18.25
C ILE A 128 11.85 -23.90 -17.63
N SER A 129 13.14 -24.06 -17.95
CA SER A 129 13.96 -25.15 -17.42
C SER A 129 14.23 -25.04 -15.92
N LEU A 130 14.11 -23.85 -15.33
CA LEU A 130 14.27 -23.63 -13.90
C LEU A 130 13.11 -24.28 -13.13
N GLY A 131 13.42 -25.06 -12.10
CA GLY A 131 12.41 -25.75 -11.29
C GLY A 131 11.54 -26.70 -12.10
N GLN A 132 12.02 -27.24 -13.23
CA GLN A 132 11.24 -28.18 -14.05
C GLN A 132 10.90 -29.48 -13.30
N ASP A 133 11.78 -29.88 -12.37
CA ASP A 133 11.66 -31.09 -11.55
C ASP A 133 10.92 -30.83 -10.22
N GLU A 134 10.55 -29.57 -9.96
CA GLU A 134 9.79 -29.17 -8.78
C GLU A 134 8.29 -29.36 -9.00
N PHE A 135 7.52 -29.37 -7.90
CA PHE A 135 6.06 -29.48 -7.97
C PHE A 135 5.44 -28.34 -8.77
N TRP A 136 5.98 -27.12 -8.66
CA TRP A 136 5.54 -25.96 -9.45
C TRP A 136 6.40 -25.77 -10.70
N SER A 137 6.47 -26.81 -11.54
CA SER A 137 7.04 -26.73 -12.88
C SER A 137 6.18 -25.87 -13.83
N SER A 138 6.71 -25.47 -14.99
CA SER A 138 5.91 -24.77 -16.02
C SER A 138 4.67 -25.59 -16.41
N ALA A 139 4.80 -26.89 -16.64
CA ALA A 139 3.66 -27.76 -16.95
C ALA A 139 2.58 -27.74 -15.86
N ASN A 140 2.96 -27.72 -14.58
CA ASN A 140 2.02 -27.66 -13.47
C ASN A 140 1.43 -26.26 -13.27
N LEU A 141 2.18 -25.19 -13.58
CA LEU A 141 1.62 -23.84 -13.71
C LEU A 141 0.46 -23.84 -14.71
N TYR A 142 0.66 -24.32 -15.94
CA TYR A 142 -0.41 -24.36 -16.94
C TYR A 142 -1.61 -25.18 -16.47
N ARG A 143 -1.39 -26.38 -15.91
CA ARG A 143 -2.49 -27.21 -15.37
C ARG A 143 -3.31 -26.46 -14.33
N GLN A 144 -2.64 -25.77 -13.41
CA GLN A 144 -3.31 -24.99 -12.38
C GLN A 144 -4.10 -23.83 -12.98
N LEU A 145 -3.52 -23.08 -13.93
CA LEU A 145 -4.24 -21.99 -14.60
C LEU A 145 -5.48 -22.48 -15.34
N HIS A 146 -5.44 -23.64 -15.99
CA HIS A 146 -6.62 -24.24 -16.62
C HIS A 146 -7.72 -24.59 -15.59
N VAL A 147 -7.33 -25.12 -14.44
CA VAL A 147 -8.26 -25.39 -13.33
C VAL A 147 -8.88 -24.09 -12.83
N LEU A 148 -8.08 -23.04 -12.62
CA LEU A 148 -8.57 -21.74 -12.14
C LEU A 148 -9.51 -21.09 -13.15
N GLU A 149 -9.21 -21.17 -14.45
CA GLU A 149 -10.06 -20.60 -15.50
C GLU A 149 -11.42 -21.32 -15.61
N GLY A 150 -11.45 -22.64 -15.41
CA GLY A 150 -12.70 -23.40 -15.40
C GLY A 150 -13.54 -23.27 -14.12
N LEU A 151 -12.93 -22.89 -12.99
CA LEU A 151 -13.60 -22.89 -11.68
C LEU A 151 -13.90 -21.50 -11.13
N LEU A 152 -13.09 -20.48 -11.44
CA LEU A 152 -13.17 -19.18 -10.78
C LEU A 152 -13.77 -18.09 -11.68
N PRO A 153 -14.82 -17.39 -11.22
CA PRO A 153 -15.38 -16.27 -11.98
C PRO A 153 -14.35 -15.13 -12.08
N GLY A 154 -14.18 -14.58 -13.28
CA GLY A 154 -13.24 -13.48 -13.54
C GLY A 154 -13.62 -12.13 -12.91
N THR A 155 -14.72 -12.04 -12.17
CA THR A 155 -15.27 -10.79 -11.63
C THR A 155 -15.02 -10.58 -10.14
N LYS A 156 -14.37 -11.53 -9.46
CA LYS A 156 -14.15 -11.47 -8.00
C LYS A 156 -12.68 -11.26 -7.66
N GLU A 157 -12.42 -10.33 -6.75
CA GLU A 157 -11.09 -10.05 -6.20
C GLU A 157 -10.44 -11.30 -5.59
N ALA A 158 -11.20 -12.08 -4.80
CA ALA A 158 -10.69 -13.34 -4.25
C ALA A 158 -10.21 -14.33 -5.32
N SER A 159 -10.77 -14.27 -6.53
CA SER A 159 -10.35 -15.12 -7.64
C SER A 159 -9.00 -14.69 -8.22
N SER A 160 -8.72 -13.39 -8.29
CA SER A 160 -7.42 -12.87 -8.73
C SER A 160 -6.28 -13.34 -7.82
N ARG A 161 -6.50 -13.44 -6.51
CA ARG A 161 -5.50 -13.92 -5.54
C ARG A 161 -5.00 -15.33 -5.88
N ALA A 162 -5.91 -16.26 -6.19
CA ALA A 162 -5.53 -17.62 -6.56
C ALA A 162 -4.64 -17.69 -7.83
N TRP A 163 -4.85 -16.78 -8.78
CA TRP A 163 -3.99 -16.63 -9.95
C TRP A 163 -2.61 -16.09 -9.56
N ILE A 164 -2.57 -15.03 -8.78
CA ILE A 164 -1.33 -14.40 -8.29
C ILE A 164 -0.49 -15.42 -7.49
N ASP A 165 -1.10 -16.14 -6.56
CA ASP A 165 -0.46 -17.20 -5.76
C ASP A 165 0.18 -18.27 -6.65
N THR A 166 -0.54 -18.69 -7.71
CA THR A 166 -0.05 -19.69 -8.66
C THR A 166 1.25 -19.24 -9.35
N PHE A 167 1.36 -17.96 -9.71
CA PHE A 167 2.60 -17.40 -10.24
C PHE A 167 3.71 -17.36 -9.21
N PHE A 168 3.42 -16.97 -7.97
CA PHE A 168 4.43 -16.93 -6.92
C PHE A 168 4.91 -18.31 -6.51
N PHE A 169 4.05 -19.31 -6.49
CA PHE A 169 4.48 -20.68 -6.27
C PHE A 169 5.42 -21.16 -7.37
N ARG A 170 5.14 -20.81 -8.64
CA ARG A 170 6.07 -21.05 -9.75
C ARG A 170 7.40 -20.34 -9.53
N VAL A 171 7.40 -19.05 -9.21
CA VAL A 171 8.63 -18.28 -8.94
C VAL A 171 9.45 -18.91 -7.81
N SER A 172 8.79 -19.34 -6.73
CA SER A 172 9.47 -19.97 -5.59
C SER A 172 10.21 -21.25 -5.96
N ALA A 173 9.69 -22.03 -6.92
CA ALA A 173 10.29 -23.26 -7.41
C ALA A 173 11.44 -23.01 -8.39
N MET A 174 11.56 -21.80 -8.94
CA MET A 174 12.62 -21.42 -9.88
C MET A 174 13.84 -20.82 -9.18
N LEU A 175 13.72 -20.47 -7.90
CA LEU A 175 14.83 -19.92 -7.12
C LEU A 175 15.94 -20.95 -6.89
N PRO A 176 17.20 -20.49 -6.77
CA PRO A 176 18.30 -21.37 -6.44
C PRO A 176 18.12 -21.99 -5.03
N PRO A 177 18.68 -23.19 -4.77
CA PRO A 177 18.49 -23.88 -3.48
C PRO A 177 18.96 -23.11 -2.25
N SER A 178 19.84 -22.12 -2.41
CA SER A 178 20.36 -21.26 -1.33
C SER A 178 19.42 -20.13 -0.93
N GLN A 179 18.40 -19.82 -1.74
CA GLN A 179 17.46 -18.73 -1.50
C GLN A 179 16.07 -19.25 -1.18
N ARG A 180 15.30 -18.44 -0.48
CA ARG A 180 13.90 -18.71 -0.19
C ARG A 180 13.08 -17.44 -0.42
N MET A 181 11.87 -17.64 -0.90
CA MET A 181 10.87 -16.59 -1.03
C MET A 181 9.94 -16.61 0.18
N VAL A 182 9.64 -15.44 0.73
CA VAL A 182 8.60 -15.21 1.71
C VAL A 182 7.52 -14.34 1.07
N LEU A 183 6.29 -14.83 1.08
CA LEU A 183 5.12 -14.13 0.56
C LEU A 183 4.27 -13.65 1.74
N ASN A 184 4.18 -12.34 1.92
CA ASN A 184 3.32 -11.72 2.92
C ASN A 184 2.12 -11.10 2.21
N MET A 185 0.92 -11.50 2.63
CA MET A 185 -0.34 -10.96 2.13
C MET A 185 -0.84 -9.85 3.05
N GLU A 186 -1.49 -8.84 2.47
CA GLU A 186 -2.15 -7.73 3.19
C GLU A 186 -1.21 -7.01 4.16
N HIS A 187 -0.02 -6.64 3.67
CA HIS A 187 0.98 -5.97 4.48
C HIS A 187 0.57 -4.51 4.74
N THR A 188 0.53 -4.11 6.02
CA THR A 188 0.28 -2.73 6.41
C THR A 188 1.50 -1.86 6.15
N ALA A 189 1.44 -0.98 5.15
CA ALA A 189 2.46 0.02 4.94
C ALA A 189 2.40 1.08 6.04
N SER A 190 3.52 1.27 6.74
CA SER A 190 3.64 2.31 7.76
C SER A 190 3.34 3.69 7.20
N ALA A 191 2.68 4.53 8.00
CA ALA A 191 2.33 5.88 7.61
C ALA A 191 3.58 6.68 7.23
N THR A 192 3.61 7.15 5.99
CA THR A 192 4.75 7.85 5.43
C THR A 192 4.38 9.30 5.15
N THR A 193 5.12 10.25 5.70
CA THR A 193 4.90 11.68 5.44
C THR A 193 5.08 12.00 3.95
N ILE A 194 4.10 12.65 3.34
CA ILE A 194 4.08 12.94 1.90
C ILE A 194 5.27 13.81 1.50
N SER A 195 5.44 14.91 2.22
CA SER A 195 6.52 15.89 2.03
C SER A 195 6.98 16.40 3.39
N PRO A 196 8.27 16.77 3.57
CA PRO A 196 8.76 17.31 4.84
C PRO A 196 8.00 18.56 5.32
N SER A 197 7.39 19.32 4.41
CA SER A 197 6.59 20.51 4.74
C SER A 197 5.09 20.23 4.89
N SER A 198 4.65 18.98 4.76
CA SER A 198 3.25 18.58 4.85
C SER A 198 3.03 17.73 6.11
N SER A 199 1.96 18.02 6.84
CA SER A 199 1.43 17.18 7.92
C SER A 199 0.64 15.97 7.42
N SER A 200 0.46 15.83 6.09
CA SER A 200 -0.25 14.71 5.50
C SER A 200 0.64 13.48 5.43
N THR A 201 0.07 12.35 5.84
CA THR A 201 0.70 11.03 5.73
C THR A 201 -0.04 10.20 4.69
N LEU A 202 0.67 9.25 4.10
CA LEU A 202 0.15 8.25 3.19
C LEU A 202 0.29 6.89 3.88
N SER A 203 -0.81 6.17 4.02
CA SER A 203 -0.84 4.86 4.69
C SER A 203 -1.89 3.92 4.07
N GLY A 204 -1.78 2.63 4.36
CA GLY A 204 -2.76 1.64 3.96
C GLY A 204 -2.15 0.24 3.87
N PHE A 205 -2.78 -0.62 3.06
CA PHE A 205 -2.36 -2.00 2.87
C PHE A 205 -1.82 -2.21 1.46
N VAL A 206 -0.77 -3.00 1.34
CA VAL A 206 -0.28 -3.57 0.08
C VAL A 206 -0.72 -5.02 0.02
N ASP A 207 -1.34 -5.43 -1.07
CA ASP A 207 -1.95 -6.77 -1.17
C ASP A 207 -0.91 -7.89 -1.04
N TYR A 208 0.28 -7.72 -1.63
CA TYR A 208 1.38 -8.68 -1.55
C TYR A 208 2.73 -7.98 -1.43
N THR A 209 3.55 -8.49 -0.53
CA THR A 209 4.99 -8.22 -0.52
C THR A 209 5.73 -9.54 -0.62
N VAL A 210 6.74 -9.57 -1.48
CA VAL A 210 7.51 -10.75 -1.82
C VAL A 210 8.96 -10.46 -1.50
N VAL A 211 9.54 -11.26 -0.62
CA VAL A 211 10.91 -11.10 -0.19
C VAL A 211 11.71 -12.32 -0.60
N VAL A 212 12.82 -12.11 -1.29
CA VAL A 212 13.80 -13.17 -1.55
C VAL A 212 15.06 -12.87 -0.76
N ALA A 213 15.49 -13.87 0.00
CA ALA A 213 16.67 -13.78 0.83
C ALA A 213 17.35 -15.16 0.90
N ASP A 214 18.51 -15.21 1.55
CA ASP A 214 19.08 -16.50 1.92
C ASP A 214 18.17 -17.25 2.91
N GLN A 215 18.39 -18.54 3.06
CA GLN A 215 17.53 -19.39 3.87
C GLN A 215 17.39 -18.93 5.34
N ARG A 216 18.43 -18.32 5.93
CA ARG A 216 18.41 -17.86 7.32
C ARG A 216 17.61 -16.57 7.44
N ASP A 217 17.90 -15.60 6.57
CA ASP A 217 17.24 -14.31 6.54
C ASP A 217 15.74 -14.46 6.20
N ALA A 218 15.40 -15.35 5.27
CA ALA A 218 14.02 -15.68 4.93
C ALA A 218 13.27 -16.33 6.11
N ALA A 219 13.92 -17.22 6.86
CA ALA A 219 13.32 -17.83 8.05
C ALA A 219 13.05 -16.77 9.12
N PHE A 220 14.00 -15.88 9.36
CA PHE A 220 13.85 -14.77 10.29
C PHE A 220 12.70 -13.83 9.89
N PHE A 221 12.66 -13.42 8.62
CA PHE A 221 11.62 -12.53 8.10
C PHE A 221 10.23 -13.17 8.12
N ARG A 222 10.11 -14.49 7.90
CA ARG A 222 8.83 -15.19 8.02
C ARG A 222 8.29 -15.15 9.44
N ASP A 223 9.16 -15.28 10.44
CA ASP A 223 8.76 -15.29 11.85
C ASP A 223 8.46 -13.86 12.36
N THR A 224 8.96 -12.83 11.69
CA THR A 224 8.67 -11.41 11.97
C THR A 224 8.56 -10.62 10.66
N PRO A 225 7.37 -10.57 10.03
CA PRO A 225 7.18 -10.00 8.69
C PRO A 225 7.09 -8.46 8.68
N ASP A 226 8.02 -7.80 9.39
CA ASP A 226 8.13 -6.35 9.41
C ASP A 226 9.08 -5.85 8.31
N LEU A 227 8.59 -4.94 7.45
CA LEU A 227 9.41 -4.34 6.40
C LEU A 227 10.63 -3.58 6.95
N ASN A 228 10.62 -3.08 8.20
CA ASN A 228 11.80 -2.47 8.80
C ASN A 228 13.00 -3.41 8.81
N ILE A 229 12.76 -4.71 8.97
CA ILE A 229 13.81 -5.72 8.98
C ILE A 229 14.54 -5.75 7.62
N LEU A 230 13.86 -5.48 6.51
CA LEU A 230 14.48 -5.43 5.18
C LEU A 230 15.51 -4.31 5.01
N LYS A 231 15.55 -3.33 5.92
CA LYS A 231 16.62 -2.32 5.95
C LYS A 231 17.96 -2.91 6.38
N PHE A 232 17.93 -3.99 7.16
CA PHE A 232 19.10 -4.61 7.77
C PHE A 232 19.50 -5.92 7.11
N LEU A 233 18.56 -6.62 6.46
CA LEU A 233 18.83 -7.85 5.73
C LEU A 233 19.41 -7.58 4.34
N ARG A 234 20.16 -8.56 3.81
CA ARG A 234 20.58 -8.58 2.39
C ARG A 234 19.48 -9.21 1.53
N ALA A 235 18.26 -8.77 1.74
CA ALA A 235 17.08 -9.26 1.06
C ALA A 235 16.69 -8.33 -0.09
N THR A 236 16.00 -8.88 -1.09
CA THR A 236 15.27 -8.11 -2.09
C THR A 236 13.78 -8.09 -1.72
N GLY A 237 13.07 -7.03 -2.08
CA GLY A 237 11.65 -6.85 -1.78
C GLY A 237 10.88 -6.35 -2.99
N PHE A 238 9.96 -7.18 -3.49
CA PHE A 238 9.09 -6.91 -4.62
C PHE A 238 7.65 -6.74 -4.15
N PHE A 239 6.94 -5.76 -4.73
CA PHE A 239 5.62 -5.35 -4.27
C PHE A 239 4.58 -5.64 -5.34
N VAL A 240 3.51 -6.34 -4.96
CA VAL A 240 2.40 -6.61 -5.88
C VAL A 240 1.11 -6.05 -5.32
N ILE A 241 0.46 -5.25 -6.16
CA ILE A 241 -0.76 -4.54 -5.87
C ILE A 241 -1.86 -5.20 -6.68
N GLN A 242 -2.93 -5.55 -5.99
CA GLN A 242 -4.07 -6.21 -6.59
C GLN A 242 -5.02 -5.15 -7.15
N ALA A 243 -5.31 -5.24 -8.45
CA ALA A 243 -6.35 -4.44 -9.06
C ALA A 243 -7.73 -4.93 -8.59
N LYS A 244 -8.55 -3.99 -8.08
CA LYS A 244 -9.91 -4.27 -7.59
C LYS A 244 -10.94 -4.43 -8.72
N LEU A 245 -10.60 -4.04 -9.93
CA LEU A 245 -11.47 -4.09 -11.13
C LEU A 245 -10.80 -4.86 -12.27
N ASN A 246 -11.62 -5.24 -13.26
CA ASN A 246 -11.17 -6.01 -14.43
C ASN A 246 -10.09 -5.30 -15.28
N ASN A 247 -9.90 -3.99 -15.15
CA ASN A 247 -8.89 -3.25 -15.91
C ASN A 247 -7.82 -2.67 -14.97
N PRO A 248 -6.64 -3.32 -14.84
CA PRO A 248 -5.56 -2.84 -13.99
C PRO A 248 -5.09 -1.42 -14.35
N SER A 249 -5.18 -0.99 -15.60
CA SER A 249 -4.65 0.31 -16.04
C SER A 249 -5.25 1.51 -15.30
N HIS A 250 -6.50 1.41 -14.84
CA HIS A 250 -7.15 2.47 -14.04
C HIS A 250 -6.60 2.59 -12.61
N HIS A 251 -5.84 1.59 -12.16
CA HIS A 251 -5.30 1.53 -10.80
C HIS A 251 -3.79 1.83 -10.74
N VAL A 252 -3.15 2.20 -11.85
CA VAL A 252 -1.72 2.52 -11.84
C VAL A 252 -1.35 3.61 -10.85
N PRO A 253 -2.07 4.75 -10.74
CA PRO A 253 -1.74 5.78 -9.74
C PRO A 253 -1.77 5.25 -8.30
N HIS A 254 -2.68 4.32 -8.00
CA HIS A 254 -2.79 3.69 -6.68
C HIS A 254 -1.59 2.79 -6.41
N ALA A 255 -1.28 1.90 -7.36
CA ALA A 255 -0.13 1.00 -7.25
C ALA A 255 1.20 1.76 -7.12
N VAL A 256 1.37 2.85 -7.89
CA VAL A 256 2.55 3.71 -7.80
C VAL A 256 2.65 4.38 -6.42
N ALA A 257 1.54 4.88 -5.85
CA ALA A 257 1.53 5.48 -4.53
C ALA A 257 1.85 4.46 -3.42
N GLU A 258 1.35 3.23 -3.54
CA GLU A 258 1.67 2.13 -2.63
C GLU A 258 3.16 1.75 -2.67
N ILE A 259 3.70 1.53 -3.88
CA ILE A 259 5.14 1.28 -4.08
C ILE A 259 5.97 2.46 -3.55
N TYR A 260 5.52 3.70 -3.81
CA TYR A 260 6.19 4.91 -3.32
C TYR A 260 6.26 4.95 -1.79
N ALA A 261 5.14 4.68 -1.09
CA ALA A 261 5.11 4.66 0.37
C ALA A 261 6.08 3.60 0.92
N CYS A 262 6.04 2.38 0.41
CA CYS A 262 6.96 1.31 0.81
C CYS A 262 8.42 1.67 0.54
N GLY A 263 8.73 2.26 -0.62
CA GLY A 263 10.10 2.58 -0.99
C GLY A 263 10.69 3.73 -0.19
N LYS A 264 9.88 4.75 0.12
CA LYS A 264 10.26 5.84 1.02
C LYS A 264 10.49 5.34 2.44
N PHE A 265 9.60 4.47 2.93
CA PHE A 265 9.76 3.82 4.23
C PHE A 265 11.06 2.99 4.31
N LEU A 266 11.34 2.20 3.28
CA LEU A 266 12.55 1.36 3.18
C LEU A 266 13.83 2.15 2.84
N GLN A 267 13.72 3.42 2.48
CA GLN A 267 14.80 4.28 1.99
C GLN A 267 15.57 3.66 0.81
N LYS A 268 14.85 3.05 -0.14
CA LYS A 268 15.44 2.46 -1.35
C LYS A 268 15.17 3.36 -2.55
N LYS A 269 16.22 3.67 -3.31
CA LYS A 269 16.15 4.58 -4.46
C LYS A 269 15.33 4.06 -5.62
N ILE A 270 15.25 2.75 -5.75
CA ILE A 270 14.55 2.08 -6.85
C ILE A 270 13.72 0.96 -6.24
N LEU A 271 12.45 0.89 -6.61
CA LEU A 271 11.57 -0.22 -6.28
C LEU A 271 10.92 -0.74 -7.56
N ARG A 272 10.82 -2.06 -7.63
CA ARG A 272 10.04 -2.78 -8.64
C ARG A 272 8.76 -3.31 -8.01
N GLY A 273 7.69 -3.26 -8.78
CA GLY A 273 6.43 -3.89 -8.43
C GLY A 273 5.60 -4.29 -9.64
N ALA A 274 4.43 -4.85 -9.39
CA ALA A 274 3.44 -5.11 -10.41
C ALA A 274 2.03 -4.78 -9.92
N LEU A 275 1.19 -4.39 -10.87
CA LEU A 275 -0.24 -4.21 -10.71
C LEU A 275 -0.96 -5.27 -11.53
N THR A 276 -1.83 -6.06 -10.90
CA THR A 276 -2.46 -7.20 -11.57
C THR A 276 -3.84 -7.56 -11.04
N ASN A 277 -4.67 -8.12 -11.93
CA ASN A 277 -5.92 -8.82 -11.57
C ASN A 277 -5.75 -10.36 -11.65
N GLY A 278 -4.51 -10.86 -11.72
CA GLY A 278 -4.14 -12.26 -11.92
C GLY A 278 -3.98 -12.65 -13.40
N ARG A 279 -4.77 -12.08 -14.31
CA ARG A 279 -4.72 -12.37 -15.77
C ARG A 279 -3.94 -11.31 -16.55
N ASP A 280 -4.13 -10.06 -16.18
CA ASP A 280 -3.48 -8.89 -16.77
C ASP A 280 -2.41 -8.38 -15.79
N TRP A 281 -1.21 -8.15 -16.29
CA TRP A 281 -0.06 -7.71 -15.49
C TRP A 281 0.53 -6.43 -16.08
N ILE A 282 0.73 -5.43 -15.22
CA ILE A 282 1.48 -4.21 -15.52
C ILE A 282 2.68 -4.17 -14.57
N PHE A 283 3.88 -4.15 -15.11
CA PHE A 283 5.11 -4.05 -14.34
C PHE A 283 5.47 -2.58 -14.14
N ILE A 284 5.84 -2.19 -12.91
CA ILE A 284 6.05 -0.79 -12.51
C ILE A 284 7.44 -0.66 -11.87
N LEU A 285 8.22 0.31 -12.34
CA LEU A 285 9.51 0.70 -11.78
C LEU A 285 9.41 2.12 -11.22
N VAL A 286 9.61 2.29 -9.92
CA VAL A 286 9.60 3.59 -9.25
C VAL A 286 11.03 3.99 -8.89
N THR A 287 11.44 5.18 -9.31
CA THR A 287 12.76 5.77 -9.02
C THR A 287 12.60 7.05 -8.20
N PHE A 288 13.14 7.06 -6.99
CA PHE A 288 12.99 8.17 -6.04
C PHE A 288 14.04 9.25 -6.29
N ASN A 289 13.64 10.51 -6.03
CA ASN A 289 14.57 11.64 -6.00
C ASN A 289 15.60 11.47 -4.87
N ASP A 290 16.72 12.20 -4.94
CA ASP A 290 17.83 12.08 -3.96
C ASP A 290 17.41 12.32 -2.50
N ASN A 291 16.40 13.14 -2.27
CA ASN A 291 15.84 13.45 -0.95
C ASN A 291 14.58 12.63 -0.59
N PHE A 292 14.13 11.70 -1.43
CA PHE A 292 12.86 10.96 -1.27
C PHE A 292 11.62 11.89 -1.16
N ASP A 293 11.72 13.10 -1.72
CA ASP A 293 10.61 14.02 -1.92
C ASP A 293 10.21 13.98 -3.39
N GLY A 294 9.30 13.07 -3.71
CA GLY A 294 8.91 12.75 -5.07
C GLY A 294 9.68 11.60 -5.70
N ALA A 295 9.16 11.19 -6.86
CA ALA A 295 9.68 10.08 -7.63
C ALA A 295 9.28 10.23 -9.10
N THR A 296 9.91 9.43 -9.94
CA THR A 296 9.42 9.14 -11.27
C THR A 296 9.05 7.67 -11.35
N TYR A 297 8.16 7.30 -12.28
CA TYR A 297 7.88 5.89 -12.54
C TYR A 297 7.85 5.57 -14.03
N LYS A 298 8.18 4.34 -14.36
CA LYS A 298 7.94 3.72 -15.66
C LYS A 298 6.98 2.55 -15.50
N GLN A 299 6.20 2.25 -16.53
CA GLN A 299 5.29 1.11 -16.53
C GLN A 299 5.36 0.33 -17.84
N SER A 300 5.13 -0.98 -17.81
CA SER A 300 4.97 -1.76 -19.03
C SER A 300 3.60 -1.56 -19.67
N ASP A 301 3.47 -2.01 -20.92
CA ASP A 301 2.17 -2.37 -21.47
C ASP A 301 1.54 -3.53 -20.67
N VAL A 302 0.22 -3.72 -20.83
CA VAL A 302 -0.51 -4.82 -20.21
C VAL A 302 -0.07 -6.15 -20.85
N ILE A 303 0.42 -7.06 -20.01
CA ILE A 303 0.69 -8.45 -20.40
C ILE A 303 -0.51 -9.31 -19.98
N SER A 304 -1.36 -9.63 -20.96
CA SER A 304 -2.57 -10.43 -20.74
C SER A 304 -2.35 -11.92 -20.96
N ILE A 305 -2.89 -12.73 -20.06
CA ILE A 305 -3.11 -14.16 -20.26
C ILE A 305 -4.42 -14.32 -21.03
N ILE A 306 -4.29 -14.66 -22.30
CA ILE A 306 -5.43 -15.01 -23.14
C ILE A 306 -5.80 -16.48 -22.94
N HIS A 307 -7.09 -16.80 -23.03
CA HIS A 307 -7.56 -18.16 -23.20
C HIS A 307 -8.27 -18.26 -24.56
N ASN A 308 -8.26 -19.47 -25.12
CA ASN A 308 -9.01 -19.82 -26.32
C ASN A 308 -9.93 -20.99 -25.99
N GLU A 309 -10.97 -21.20 -26.77
CA GLU A 309 -11.71 -22.46 -26.79
C GLU A 309 -11.20 -23.31 -27.95
N ASP A 310 -10.91 -24.59 -27.69
CA ASP A 310 -10.59 -25.55 -28.74
C ASP A 310 -11.84 -26.02 -29.50
N SER A 311 -11.68 -26.92 -30.47
CA SER A 311 -12.80 -27.46 -31.26
C SER A 311 -13.83 -28.24 -30.43
N ASP A 312 -13.47 -28.70 -29.23
CA ASP A 312 -14.36 -29.38 -28.30
C ASP A 312 -15.02 -28.41 -27.31
N GLY A 313 -14.75 -27.10 -27.41
CA GLY A 313 -15.18 -26.08 -26.46
C GLY A 313 -14.42 -26.12 -25.14
N LYS A 314 -13.26 -26.80 -25.07
CA LYS A 314 -12.43 -26.79 -23.88
C LYS A 314 -11.57 -25.53 -23.88
N ILE A 315 -11.50 -24.91 -22.71
CA ILE A 315 -10.65 -23.76 -22.48
C ILE A 315 -9.19 -24.20 -22.52
N VAL A 316 -8.38 -23.49 -23.31
CA VAL A 316 -6.94 -23.68 -23.45
C VAL A 316 -6.23 -22.36 -23.18
N ILE A 317 -5.22 -22.39 -22.32
CA ILE A 317 -4.34 -21.25 -22.07
C ILE A 317 -3.06 -21.46 -22.88
N PRO A 318 -2.89 -20.79 -24.04
CA PRO A 318 -1.69 -20.93 -24.84
C PRO A 318 -0.46 -20.33 -24.16
N GLY A 319 0.69 -20.93 -24.42
CA GLY A 319 1.98 -20.28 -24.17
C GLY A 319 2.30 -19.18 -25.19
N PRO A 320 3.31 -18.34 -24.93
CA PRO A 320 4.26 -18.40 -23.81
C PRO A 320 3.96 -17.40 -22.67
N ARG A 321 2.79 -16.77 -22.66
CA ARG A 321 2.51 -15.61 -21.77
C ARG A 321 2.62 -15.94 -20.27
N PRO A 322 2.05 -17.05 -19.74
CA PRO A 322 2.28 -17.44 -18.35
C PRO A 322 3.77 -17.61 -18.00
N ASP A 323 4.56 -18.28 -18.84
CA ASP A 323 5.99 -18.44 -18.58
C ASP A 323 6.74 -17.10 -18.63
N LEU A 324 6.38 -16.20 -19.54
CA LEU A 324 6.92 -14.84 -19.58
C LEU A 324 6.67 -14.09 -18.27
N ILE A 325 5.44 -14.11 -17.76
CA ILE A 325 5.09 -13.44 -16.49
C ILE A 325 5.90 -14.02 -15.34
N ALA A 326 5.94 -15.36 -15.21
CA ALA A 326 6.73 -16.03 -14.17
C ALA A 326 8.23 -15.69 -14.26
N ALA A 327 8.77 -15.58 -15.48
CA ALA A 327 10.16 -15.24 -15.73
C ALA A 327 10.51 -13.79 -15.37
N ILE A 328 9.63 -12.84 -15.72
CA ILE A 328 9.77 -11.44 -15.31
C ILE A 328 9.69 -11.34 -13.79
N LEU A 329 8.70 -12.00 -13.15
CA LEU A 329 8.53 -11.99 -11.71
C LEU A 329 9.77 -12.53 -11.00
N LEU A 330 10.32 -13.68 -11.42
CA LEU A 330 11.56 -14.20 -10.86
C LEU A 330 12.67 -13.14 -10.90
N HIS A 331 12.96 -12.59 -12.08
CA HIS A 331 14.03 -11.62 -12.24
C HIS A 331 13.81 -10.35 -11.41
N TRP A 332 12.58 -9.82 -11.41
CA TRP A 332 12.24 -8.58 -10.71
C TRP A 332 12.19 -8.76 -9.19
N VAL A 333 11.83 -9.95 -8.70
CA VAL A 333 11.92 -10.30 -7.28
C VAL A 333 13.38 -10.42 -6.84
N GLU A 334 14.27 -10.97 -7.66
CA GLU A 334 15.70 -11.04 -7.32
C GLU A 334 16.43 -9.69 -7.44
N ASN A 335 15.89 -8.74 -8.20
CA ASN A 335 16.54 -7.47 -8.51
C ASN A 335 15.69 -6.25 -8.11
N SER A 336 14.83 -6.39 -7.10
CA SER A 336 13.77 -5.41 -6.83
C SER A 336 14.23 -4.00 -6.47
N PHE A 337 15.48 -3.86 -6.00
CA PHE A 337 16.09 -2.59 -5.63
C PHE A 337 17.12 -2.07 -6.64
N ALA A 338 17.29 -2.77 -7.77
CA ALA A 338 18.24 -2.41 -8.81
C ALA A 338 17.54 -1.68 -9.97
N ASP A 339 18.27 -0.75 -10.59
CA ASP A 339 17.86 -0.12 -11.85
C ASP A 339 17.78 -1.15 -12.99
N LEU A 340 17.22 -0.77 -14.14
CA LEU A 340 17.22 -1.59 -15.34
C LEU A 340 18.66 -1.81 -15.82
N GLY A 341 19.06 -3.08 -15.81
CA GLY A 341 20.34 -3.53 -16.35
C GLY A 341 20.23 -4.04 -17.79
N ASN A 342 21.38 -4.35 -18.39
CA ASN A 342 21.42 -5.01 -19.71
C ASN A 342 20.71 -6.37 -19.69
N ASP A 343 20.77 -7.08 -18.57
CA ASP A 343 20.14 -8.39 -18.40
C ASP A 343 18.65 -8.32 -18.04
N ASP A 344 18.09 -7.12 -17.83
CA ASP A 344 16.66 -6.95 -17.52
C ASP A 344 15.76 -7.37 -18.67
N TRP A 345 14.50 -7.68 -18.39
CA TRP A 345 13.46 -8.00 -19.36
C TRP A 345 12.96 -6.78 -20.13
N PHE A 346 13.10 -5.59 -19.54
CA PHE A 346 12.68 -4.33 -20.12
C PHE A 346 13.86 -3.42 -20.46
N GLU A 347 13.63 -2.42 -21.32
CA GLU A 347 14.54 -1.31 -21.63
C GLU A 347 13.89 0.07 -21.47
#